data_AF-A0A497AA89-F1
#
_entry.id   AF-A0A497AA89-F1
#
_cell.length_a   1.000
_cell.length_b   1.000
_cell.length_c   1.000
_cell.angle_alpha   90.00
_cell.angle_beta   90.00
_cell.angle_gamma   90.00
#
_symmetry.space_group_name_H-M   'P 1'
#
loop_
_entity.id
_entity.type
_entity.pdbx_description
1 polymer ?
#
loop_
_entity_poly.entity_id
_entity_poly.type
_entity_poly.pdbx_seq_one_letter_code
_entity_poly.pdbx_strand_id
1 'polypeptide(L)' 'MVTEAKILANRRNAQKSTGPRTLKGKAIVSQNAAKHGLTAANNIISAENQADFELYRAQFLAELNPDSPMESMLA' A
#
# COMPACT_ATOMS: atom_id res chain seq x y z
N MET A 1 10.00 -14.58 -30.70
CA MET A 1 11.20 -13.71 -30.74
C MET A 1 10.75 -12.26 -30.79
N VAL A 2 11.41 -11.33 -30.09
CA VAL A 2 11.04 -9.90 -30.10
C VAL A 2 11.63 -9.24 -31.34
N THR A 3 10.86 -8.44 -32.09
CA THR A 3 11.34 -7.74 -33.30
C THR A 3 12.29 -6.59 -32.95
N GLU A 4 13.19 -6.22 -33.86
CA GLU A 4 14.10 -5.08 -33.67
C GLU A 4 13.36 -3.77 -33.38
N ALA A 5 12.25 -3.52 -34.09
CA ALA A 5 11.38 -2.38 -33.85
C ALA A 5 10.87 -2.35 -32.40
N LYS A 6 10.48 -3.51 -31.85
CA LYS A 6 10.01 -3.63 -30.47
C LYS A 6 11.15 -3.47 -29.45
N ILE A 7 12.38 -3.91 -29.77
CA ILE A 7 13.57 -3.67 -28.94
C ILE A 7 13.90 -2.17 -28.86
N LEU A 8 13.91 -1.47 -30.00
CA LEU A 8 14.17 -0.03 -30.07
C LEU A 8 13.11 0.80 -29.33
N ALA A 9 11.84 0.41 -29.44
CA ALA A 9 10.75 1.02 -28.69
C ALA A 9 10.91 0.81 -27.17
N ASN A 10 11.18 -0.42 -26.73
CA ASN A 10 11.41 -0.73 -25.31
C ASN A 10 12.57 0.07 -24.72
N ARG A 11 13.68 0.21 -25.46
CA ARG A 11 14.86 0.97 -25.01
C ARG A 11 14.55 2.46 -24.83
N ARG A 12 13.75 3.06 -25.72
CA ARG A 12 13.28 4.46 -25.58
C ARG A 12 12.30 4.61 -24.42
N ASN A 13 11.39 3.67 -24.24
CA ASN A 13 10.40 3.71 -23.15
C ASN A 13 11.06 3.53 -21.77
N ALA A 14 12.10 2.70 -21.68
CA ALA A 14 12.85 2.50 -20.44
C ALA A 14 13.49 3.81 -19.93
N GLN A 15 13.97 4.69 -20.81
CA GLN A 15 14.51 6.00 -20.42
C GLN A 15 13.46 6.92 -19.78
N LYS A 16 12.18 6.73 -20.12
CA LYS A 16 11.06 7.49 -19.56
C LYS A 16 10.50 6.86 -18.28
N SER A 17 10.72 5.56 -18.07
CA SER A 17 10.13 4.77 -16.98
C SER A 17 11.18 4.44 -15.92
N THR A 18 11.65 5.46 -15.20
CA THR A 18 12.73 5.32 -14.17
C THR A 18 12.20 5.03 -12.77
N GLY A 19 10.90 4.79 -12.63
CA GLY A 19 10.25 4.64 -11.33
C GLY A 19 10.33 5.92 -10.46
N PRO A 20 9.83 5.87 -9.22
CA PRO A 20 9.90 7.01 -8.32
C PRO A 20 11.33 7.25 -7.81
N ARG A 21 11.84 8.47 -8.00
CA ARG A 21 13.19 8.87 -7.55
C ARG A 21 13.19 9.56 -6.18
N THR A 22 12.06 10.06 -5.73
CA THR A 22 11.91 10.78 -4.46
C THR A 22 11.46 9.84 -3.34
N LEU A 23 11.77 10.18 -2.09
CA LEU A 23 11.27 9.43 -0.92
C LEU A 23 9.75 9.36 -0.90
N LYS A 24 9.08 10.50 -1.17
CA LYS A 24 7.61 10.57 -1.31
C LYS A 24 7.08 9.63 -2.39
N GLY A 25 7.69 9.65 -3.59
CA GLY A 25 7.27 8.77 -4.68
C GLY A 25 7.49 7.29 -4.36
N LYS A 26 8.59 6.95 -3.68
CA LYS A 26 8.87 5.58 -3.23
C LYS A 26 7.85 5.11 -2.20
N ALA A 27 7.46 5.96 -1.25
CA ALA A 27 6.44 5.66 -0.25
C ALA A 27 5.04 5.44 -0.84
N ILE A 28 4.74 6.10 -1.97
CA ILE A 28 3.50 5.86 -2.71
C ILE A 28 3.57 4.50 -3.41
N VAL A 29 4.63 4.25 -4.19
CA VAL A 29 4.75 3.03 -5.00
C VAL A 29 5.00 1.78 -4.14
N SER A 30 5.55 1.90 -2.92
CA SER A 30 5.70 0.76 -2.00
C SER A 30 4.36 0.13 -1.62
N GLN A 31 3.26 0.90 -1.68
CA GLN A 31 1.92 0.38 -1.39
C GLN A 31 1.44 -0.60 -2.48
N ASN A 32 1.94 -0.48 -3.72
CA ASN A 32 1.58 -1.40 -4.82
C ASN A 32 2.03 -2.84 -4.57
N ALA A 33 2.97 -3.08 -3.65
CA ALA A 33 3.42 -4.43 -3.29
C ALA A 33 2.50 -5.13 -2.28
N ALA A 34 1.53 -4.43 -1.67
CA ALA A 34 0.58 -5.02 -0.75
C ALA A 34 -0.39 -5.94 -1.50
N LYS A 35 -0.47 -7.21 -1.07
CA LYS A 35 -1.35 -8.22 -1.68
C LYS A 35 -2.67 -8.39 -0.96
N HIS A 36 -2.62 -8.51 0.37
CA HIS A 36 -3.79 -8.81 1.20
C HIS A 36 -4.08 -7.74 2.26
N GLY A 37 -3.20 -6.75 2.46
CA GLY A 37 -3.42 -5.64 3.40
C GLY A 37 -3.43 -6.02 4.89
N LEU A 38 -3.58 -7.30 5.24
CA LEU A 38 -3.76 -7.80 6.61
C LEU A 38 -2.75 -7.27 7.66
N THR A 39 -1.51 -7.04 7.26
CA THR A 39 -0.45 -6.49 8.12
C THR A 39 0.12 -5.16 7.61
N ALA A 40 -0.61 -4.49 6.72
CA ALA A 40 -0.17 -3.23 6.18
C ALA A 40 -0.15 -2.18 7.30
N ALA A 41 0.95 -1.42 7.40
CA ALA A 41 1.02 -0.31 8.35
C ALA A 41 0.05 0.83 7.97
N ASN A 42 -0.27 0.94 6.67
CA ASN A 42 -1.24 1.87 6.14
C ASN A 42 -2.44 1.07 5.63
N ASN A 43 -3.41 0.83 6.52
CA ASN A 43 -4.66 0.13 6.20
C ASN A 43 -5.66 1.00 5.42
N ILE A 44 -5.33 2.27 5.22
CA ILE A 44 -6.20 3.24 4.57
C ILE A 44 -5.91 3.23 3.07
N ILE A 45 -6.91 2.79 2.30
CA ILE A 45 -6.93 3.06 0.87
C ILE A 45 -6.99 4.58 0.74
N SER A 46 -6.17 5.19 -0.12
CA SER A 46 -5.93 6.65 -0.14
C SER A 46 -7.16 7.56 -0.33
N ALA A 47 -8.35 6.97 -0.48
CA ALA A 47 -9.66 7.63 -0.59
C ALA A 47 -10.49 7.60 0.71
N GLU A 48 -10.06 6.89 1.76
CA GLU A 48 -10.79 6.82 3.03
C GLU A 48 -10.26 7.86 4.04
N ASN A 49 -11.14 8.34 4.91
CA ASN A 49 -10.80 9.31 5.95
C ASN A 49 -10.18 8.60 7.17
N GLN A 50 -8.95 8.99 7.50
CA GLN A 50 -8.21 8.44 8.64
C GLN A 50 -8.94 8.58 9.97
N ALA A 51 -9.60 9.71 10.21
CA ALA A 51 -10.31 9.93 11.46
C ALA A 51 -11.51 8.98 11.63
N ASP A 52 -12.23 8.70 10.55
CA ASP A 52 -13.41 7.82 10.58
C ASP A 52 -12.99 6.36 10.82
N PHE A 53 -11.88 5.93 10.22
CA PHE A 53 -11.29 4.63 10.47
C PHE A 53 -10.83 4.46 11.93
N GLU A 54 -10.12 5.45 12.47
CA GLU A 54 -9.66 5.42 13.86
C GLU A 54 -10.83 5.37 14.85
N LEU A 55 -11.89 6.14 14.59
CA LEU A 55 -13.12 6.12 15.39
C LEU A 55 -13.77 4.73 15.37
N TYR A 56 -13.96 4.16 14.19
CA TYR A 56 -14.55 2.84 14.03
C TYR A 56 -13.72 1.74 14.72
N ARG A 57 -12.39 1.79 14.55
CA ARG A 57 -11.47 0.85 15.21
C ARG A 57 -11.54 0.96 16.73
N ALA A 58 -11.61 2.17 17.28
CA ALA A 58 -11.72 2.38 18.72
C ALA A 58 -13.03 1.79 19.29
N GLN A 59 -14.14 1.92 18.55
CA GLN A 59 -15.42 1.31 18.93
C GLN A 59 -15.33 -0.22 18.93
N PHE A 60 -14.73 -0.81 17.90
CA PHE A 60 -14.53 -2.26 17.80
C PHE A 60 -13.66 -2.81 18.94
N LEU A 61 -12.55 -2.15 19.26
CA LEU A 61 -11.69 -2.57 20.38
C LEU A 61 -12.42 -2.48 21.73
N ALA A 62 -13.27 -1.48 21.92
CA ALA A 62 -14.07 -1.35 23.14
C ALA A 62 -15.12 -2.46 23.25
N GLU A 63 -15.73 -2.87 22.13
CA GLU A 63 -16.70 -3.96 22.10
C GLU A 63 -16.04 -5.34 22.30
N LEU A 64 -14.93 -5.59 21.61
CA LEU A 64 -14.21 -6.86 21.66
C LEU A 64 -13.47 -7.07 23.00
N ASN A 65 -13.11 -5.98 23.69
CA ASN A 65 -12.35 -5.97 24.94
C ASN A 65 -11.23 -7.03 24.99
N PRO A 66 -10.23 -6.92 24.08
CA PRO A 66 -9.17 -7.91 23.98
C PRO A 66 -8.30 -7.94 25.23
N ASP A 67 -7.99 -9.13 25.73
CA ASP A 67 -7.20 -9.33 26.95
C ASP A 67 -5.71 -9.54 26.65
N SER A 68 -5.34 -9.68 25.37
CA SER A 68 -3.95 -9.86 24.94
C SER A 68 -3.55 -8.93 23.78
N PRO A 69 -2.24 -8.63 23.63
CA PRO A 69 -1.74 -7.89 22.47
C PRO A 69 -2.04 -8.58 21.14
N MET A 70 -2.14 -9.92 21.13
CA MET A 70 -2.48 -10.68 19.93
C MET A 70 -3.94 -10.46 19.54
N GLU A 71 -4.85 -10.49 20.50
CA GLU A 71 -6.27 -10.18 20.25
C GLU A 71 -6.44 -8.72 19.81
N SER A 72 -5.71 -7.79 20.43
CA SER A 72 -5.71 -6.37 20.05
C SER A 72 -5.16 -6.11 18.64
N MET A 73 -4.28 -6.99 18.15
CA MET A 73 -3.73 -6.91 16.79
C MET A 73 -4.71 -7.46 15.74
N LEU A 74 -5.56 -8.41 16.12
CA LEU A 74 -6.53 -9.04 15.23
C LEU A 74 -7.90 -8.36 15.22
N ALA A 75 -8.18 -7.54 16.23
CA ALA A 75 -9.35 -6.67 16.35
C ALA A 75 -9.20 -5.39 15.50
#